data_AF-A0A2M8NN74-F1
#
_entry.id   AF-A0A2M8NN74-F1
#
_cell.length_a   1.000
_cell.length_b   1.000
_cell.length_c   1.000
_cell.angle_alpha   90.00
_cell.angle_beta   90.00
_cell.angle_gamma   90.00
#
_symmetry.space_group_name_H-M   'P 1'
#
loop_
_entity.id
_entity.type
_entity.pdbx_description
1 polymer ?
#
loop_
_entity_poly.entity_id
_entity_poly.type
_entity_poly.pdbx_seq_one_letter_code
_entity_poly.pdbx_strand_id
1 'polypeptide(L)' 'MATSQTDLILEYFKQNPNRPIPHAEVVDWATAEWERLHGTKFRDPDRAIRKWHQLGHLQKVAKGVYLYDPD' A
#
# COMPACT_ATOMS: atom_id res chain seq x y z
N MET A 1 5.19 -10.61 9.46
CA MET A 1 4.23 -9.57 9.92
C MET A 1 4.84 -8.23 9.57
N ALA A 2 4.11 -7.35 8.88
CA ALA A 2 4.62 -6.02 8.54
C ALA A 2 4.98 -5.25 9.82
N THR A 3 6.23 -4.81 9.91
CA THR A 3 6.79 -4.14 11.09
C THR A 3 6.40 -2.66 11.18
N SER A 4 5.89 -2.07 10.09
CA SER A 4 5.45 -0.69 10.05
C SER A 4 4.21 -0.50 9.17
N GLN A 5 3.49 0.60 9.38
CA GLN A 5 2.36 1.04 8.54
C GLN A 5 2.78 1.13 7.06
N THR A 6 4.00 1.62 6.81
CA THR A 6 4.53 1.70 5.45
C THR A 6 4.74 0.31 4.86
N ASP A 7 5.33 -0.62 5.59
CA ASP A 7 5.56 -1.99 5.08
C ASP A 7 4.23 -2.71 4.79
N LEU A 8 3.18 -2.45 5.56
CA LEU A 8 1.85 -3.04 5.34
C LEU A 8 1.29 -2.69 3.96
N ILE A 9 1.51 -1.46 3.49
CA ILE A 9 1.11 -1.04 2.14
C ILE A 9 1.84 -1.88 1.09
N LEU A 10 3.17 -1.99 1.18
CA LEU A 10 3.94 -2.75 0.19
C LEU A 10 3.57 -4.23 0.20
N GLU A 11 3.29 -4.80 1.37
CA GLU A 11 2.82 -6.17 1.53
C GLU A 11 1.52 -6.42 0.75
N TYR A 12 0.55 -5.50 0.81
CA TYR A 12 -0.67 -5.59 0.02
C TYR A 12 -0.41 -5.72 -1.48
N PHE A 13 0.46 -4.85 -2.00
CA PHE A 13 0.83 -4.84 -3.40
C PHE A 13 1.60 -6.11 -3.81
N LYS A 14 2.48 -6.63 -2.95
CA LYS A 14 3.19 -7.89 -3.17
C LYS A 14 2.27 -9.12 -3.18
N GLN A 15 1.20 -9.10 -2.39
CA GLN A 15 0.17 -10.13 -2.40
C GLN A 15 -0.77 -10.02 -3.62
N ASN A 16 -0.73 -8.90 -4.33
CA ASN A 16 -1.53 -8.60 -5.52
C ASN A 16 -0.62 -8.11 -6.68
N PRO A 17 0.39 -8.90 -7.10
CA PRO A 17 1.32 -8.47 -8.14
C PRO A 17 0.62 -8.36 -9.50
N ASN A 18 1.16 -7.55 -10.42
CA ASN A 18 0.64 -7.41 -11.79
C ASN A 18 -0.81 -6.91 -11.88
N ARG A 19 -1.34 -6.38 -10.78
CA ARG A 19 -2.69 -5.82 -10.67
C ARG A 19 -2.64 -4.31 -10.45
N PRO A 20 -3.24 -3.51 -11.35
CA PRO A 20 -3.47 -2.09 -11.10
C PRO A 20 -4.45 -1.92 -9.93
N ILE A 21 -3.97 -1.32 -8.84
CA ILE A 21 -4.73 -1.13 -7.60
C ILE A 21 -5.06 0.36 -7.45
N PRO A 22 -6.35 0.71 -7.34
CA PRO A 22 -6.78 2.05 -6.97
C PRO A 22 -6.30 2.43 -5.57
N HIS A 23 -5.94 3.69 -5.41
CA HIS A 23 -5.48 4.25 -4.15
C HIS A 23 -6.48 4.05 -3.01
N ALA A 24 -7.77 4.27 -3.25
CA ALA A 24 -8.81 4.10 -2.24
C ALA A 24 -8.87 2.65 -1.71
N GLU A 25 -8.71 1.66 -2.60
CA GLU A 25 -8.79 0.23 -2.24
C GLU A 25 -7.69 -0.15 -1.24
N VAL A 26 -6.43 0.22 -1.53
CA VAL A 26 -5.32 -0.09 -0.62
C VAL A 26 -5.41 0.73 0.68
N VAL A 27 -5.94 1.95 0.65
CA VAL A 27 -6.16 2.78 1.85
C VAL A 27 -7.20 2.16 2.78
N ASP A 28 -8.34 1.74 2.23
CA ASP A 28 -9.41 1.10 2.99
C ASP A 28 -8.92 -0.19 3.63
N TRP A 29 -8.26 -1.04 2.84
CA TRP A 29 -7.70 -2.30 3.33
C TRP A 29 -6.64 -2.06 4.41
N ALA A 30 -5.67 -1.17 4.16
CA ALA A 30 -4.57 -0.97 5.11
C ALA A 30 -5.04 -0.36 6.43
N THR A 31 -6.06 0.51 6.38
CA THR A 31 -6.65 1.10 7.58
C THR A 31 -7.34 0.05 8.44
N ALA A 32 -8.16 -0.80 7.82
CA ALA A 32 -8.84 -1.89 8.52
C ALA A 32 -7.84 -2.94 9.06
N GLU A 33 -6.86 -3.33 8.25
CA GLU A 33 -5.89 -4.35 8.63
C GLU A 33 -4.93 -3.87 9.72
N TRP A 34 -4.49 -2.61 9.68
CA TRP A 34 -3.65 -2.05 10.74
C TRP A 34 -4.39 -1.96 12.07
N GLU A 35 -5.66 -1.54 12.06
CA GLU A 35 -6.50 -1.50 13.25
C GLU A 35 -6.76 -2.90 13.81
N ARG A 36 -6.99 -3.89 12.95
CA ARG A 36 -7.16 -5.29 13.35
C ARG A 36 -5.89 -5.85 14.01
N LEU A 37 -4.72 -5.54 13.47
CA LEU A 37 -3.44 -6.08 13.94
C LEU A 37 -2.90 -5.38 15.21
N HIS A 38 -3.10 -4.07 15.32
CA HIS A 38 -2.43 -3.24 16.35
C HIS A 38 -3.41 -2.52 17.29
N GLY A 39 -4.72 -2.56 17.04
CA GLY A 39 -5.72 -1.82 17.81
C GLY A 39 -5.59 -0.30 17.69
N THR A 40 -4.85 0.20 16.70
CA THR A 40 -4.61 1.64 16.48
C THR A 40 -4.94 2.03 15.06
N LYS A 41 -5.19 3.30 14.79
CA LYS A 41 -5.52 3.79 13.44
C LYS A 41 -4.28 3.88 12.57
N PHE A 42 -4.41 3.51 11.29
CA PHE A 42 -3.43 3.88 10.27
C PHE A 42 -3.41 5.41 10.13
N ARG A 43 -2.25 6.05 10.30
CA ARG A 43 -2.18 7.52 10.42
C ARG A 43 -2.04 8.24 9.09
N ASP A 44 -1.30 7.67 8.14
CA ASP A 44 -0.97 8.35 6.87
C ASP A 44 -0.69 7.35 5.72
N PRO A 45 -1.73 6.65 5.22
CA PRO A 45 -1.57 5.65 4.16
C PRO A 45 -1.14 6.30 2.83
N ASP A 46 -1.57 7.53 2.57
CA ASP A 46 -1.20 8.27 1.37
C ASP A 46 0.31 8.55 1.31
N ARG A 47 0.92 8.96 2.41
CA ARG A 47 2.37 9.15 2.46
C ARG A 47 3.12 7.83 2.30
N ALA A 48 2.60 6.72 2.84
CA ALA A 48 3.20 5.41 2.65
C ALA A 48 3.19 4.96 1.17
N ILE A 49 2.05 5.10 0.48
CA ILE A 49 1.94 4.76 -0.96
C ILE A 49 2.87 5.66 -1.79
N ARG A 50 2.87 6.98 -1.52
CA ARG A 50 3.76 7.92 -2.21
C ARG A 50 5.23 7.60 -1.98
N LYS A 51 5.61 7.23 -0.76
CA LYS A 51 6.98 6.82 -0.43
C LYS A 51 7.40 5.61 -1.26
N TRP A 52 6.58 4.56 -1.35
CA TRP A 52 6.93 3.37 -2.13
C TRP A 52 7.00 3.63 -3.63
N HIS A 53 6.14 4.49 -4.16
CA HIS A 53 6.25 4.97 -5.53
C HIS A 53 7.55 5.76 -5.76
N GLN A 54 7.92 6.68 -4.85
CA GLN A 54 9.16 7.46 -4.95
C GLN A 54 10.42 6.58 -4.86
N LEU A 55 10.36 5.48 -4.12
CA LEU A 55 11.44 4.49 -4.03
C LEU A 55 11.49 3.53 -5.22
N GLY A 56 10.56 3.64 -6.18
CA GLY A 56 10.52 2.79 -7.38
C GLY A 56 9.88 1.42 -7.18
N HIS A 57 9.37 1.11 -5.99
CA HIS A 57 8.70 -0.18 -5.74
C HIS A 57 7.29 -0.24 -6.33
N LEU A 58 6.60 0.89 -6.46
CA LEU A 58 5.28 0.97 -7.08
C LEU A 58 5.36 1.82 -8.33
N GLN A 59 4.83 1.30 -9.44
CA GLN A 59 4.66 2.02 -10.69
C GLN A 59 3.30 2.75 -10.67
N LYS A 60 3.26 4.05 -11.01
CA LYS A 60 2.00 4.78 -11.16
C LYS A 60 1.50 4.67 -12.59
N VAL A 61 0.56 3.75 -12.82
CA VAL A 61 0.01 3.47 -14.16
C VAL A 61 -1.11 4.42 -14.57
N ALA A 62 -1.80 5.04 -13.60
CA ALA A 62 -2.78 6.10 -13.84
C ALA A 62 -2.90 7.05 -12.63
N LYS A 63 -3.72 8.09 -12.74
CA LYS A 63 -3.99 9.00 -11.61
C LYS A 63 -4.64 8.22 -10.47
N GLY A 64 -3.90 8.04 -9.38
CA GLY A 64 -4.38 7.31 -8.20
C GLY A 64 -4.43 5.80 -8.38
N VAL A 65 -3.74 5.24 -9.38
CA VAL A 65 -3.64 3.79 -9.58
C VAL A 65 -2.17 3.40 -9.60
N TYR A 66 -1.83 2.42 -8.77
CA TYR A 66 -0.47 1.95 -8.58
C TYR A 66 -0.38 0.46 -8.86
N LEU A 67 0.79 0.01 -9.28
CA LEU A 67 1.09 -1.36 -9.65
C LEU A 67 2.40 -1.78 -9.00
N TYR A 68 2.45 -2.99 -8.46
CA TYR A 68 3.70 -3.65 -8.14
C TYR A 68 3.99 -4.68 -9.22
N ASP A 69 5.16 -4.53 -9.83
CA ASP A 69 5.69 -5.39 -10.86
C ASP A 69 6.96 -6.06 -10.28
N PRO A 70 6.95 -7.39 -10.09
CA PRO A 70 8.11 -8.11 -9.56
C PRO A 70 9.22 -8.35 -10.59
N ASP A 71 8.98 -8.07 -11.87
CA ASP A 71 9.91 -8.34 -12.98
C ASP A 71 10.88 -7.18 -13.28
#